data_AF-A0A3A6HCY5-F1
#
_entry.id   AF-A0A3A6HCY5-F1
#
_cell.length_a   1.000
_cell.length_b   1.000
_cell.length_c   1.000
_cell.angle_alpha   90.00
_cell.angle_beta   90.00
_cell.angle_gamma   90.00
#
_symmetry.space_group_name_H-M   'P 1'
#
loop_
_entity.id
_entity.type
_entity.pdbx_description
1 polymer ?
#
loop_
_entity_poly.entity_id
_entity_poly.type
_entity_poly.pdbx_seq_one_letter_code
_entity_poly.pdbx_strand_id
1 'polypeptide(L)'
;MQKSELQIAWEQAYSIENMAAHEAEGRPVEYIGSEAFGHRIYDFYRDDTGDYWYQVRILLTTGELVTERDAIFGQKKKRSGKRF
;
A
#
# COMPACT_ATOMS: atom_id res chain seq x y z
N MET A 1 -2.41 -26.57 10.33
CA MET A 1 -1.42 -25.50 10.10
C MET A 1 -2.11 -24.18 10.38
N GLN A 2 -1.66 -23.42 11.39
CA GLN A 2 -2.16 -22.07 11.62
C GLN A 2 -1.60 -21.18 10.50
N LYS A 3 -2.46 -20.51 9.73
CA LYS A 3 -2.01 -19.47 8.79
C LYS A 3 -1.46 -18.30 9.60
N SER A 4 -0.36 -17.69 9.17
CA SER A 4 0.13 -16.46 9.80
C SER A 4 -0.83 -15.31 9.49
N GLU A 5 -0.89 -14.31 10.37
CA GLU A 5 -1.71 -13.10 10.15
C GLU A 5 -1.40 -12.45 8.80
N LEU A 6 -0.13 -12.46 8.38
CA LEU A 6 0.30 -11.93 7.10
C LEU A 6 -0.23 -12.75 5.90
N GLN A 7 -0.32 -14.08 6.01
CA GLN A 7 -0.93 -14.92 4.98
C GLN A 7 -2.44 -14.68 4.86
N ILE A 8 -3.10 -14.46 6.00
CA ILE A 8 -4.53 -14.12 6.03
C ILE A 8 -4.75 -12.76 5.34
N ALA A 9 -3.92 -11.77 5.66
CA ALA A 9 -3.94 -10.47 5.01
C ALA A 9 -3.66 -10.59 3.50
N TRP A 10 -2.71 -11.41 3.08
CA TRP A 10 -2.44 -11.64 1.65
C TRP A 10 -3.67 -12.16 0.89
N GLU A 11 -4.48 -13.02 1.51
CA GLU A 11 -5.68 -13.60 0.88
C GLU A 11 -6.93 -12.71 0.98
N GLN A 12 -7.06 -11.92 2.05
CA GLN A 12 -8.31 -11.21 2.39
C GLN A 12 -8.21 -9.69 2.37
N ALA A 13 -7.01 -9.12 2.29
CA ALA A 13 -6.87 -7.68 2.39
C ALA A 13 -7.48 -6.95 1.20
N TYR A 14 -8.11 -5.81 1.47
CA TYR A 14 -8.61 -4.89 0.47
C TYR A 14 -7.59 -3.78 0.18
N SER A 15 -7.60 -3.23 -1.03
CA SER A 15 -6.76 -2.06 -1.32
C SER A 15 -7.17 -0.91 -0.40
N ILE A 16 -6.20 -0.25 0.23
CA ILE A 16 -6.43 0.91 1.09
C ILE A 16 -7.12 2.05 0.32
N GLU A 17 -6.97 2.10 -1.01
CA GLU A 17 -7.66 3.06 -1.87
C GLU A 17 -9.18 2.84 -1.91
N ASN A 18 -9.66 1.63 -1.58
CA ASN A 18 -11.08 1.29 -1.51
C ASN A 18 -11.66 1.47 -0.09
N MET A 19 -10.91 1.93 0.90
CA MET A 19 -11.43 2.16 2.26
C MET A 19 -12.68 3.05 2.25
N ALA A 20 -12.72 4.07 1.38
CA ALA A 20 -13.86 4.96 1.23
C ALA A 20 -15.13 4.24 0.77
N ALA A 21 -14.99 3.27 -0.14
CA ALA A 21 -16.09 2.45 -0.61
C ALA A 21 -16.58 1.43 0.44
N HIS A 22 -15.75 1.15 1.45
CA HIS A 22 -16.02 0.23 2.55
C HIS A 22 -16.41 0.94 3.86
N GLU A 23 -16.76 2.23 3.83
CA GLU A 23 -17.10 3.02 5.01
C GLU A 23 -16.00 3.02 6.10
N ALA A 24 -14.75 2.77 5.66
CA ALA A 24 -13.55 2.73 6.49
C ALA A 24 -12.66 3.97 6.25
N GLU A 25 -13.18 4.99 5.55
CA GLU A 25 -12.44 6.23 5.31
C GLU A 25 -12.00 6.88 6.62
N GLY A 26 -10.69 7.11 6.75
CA GLY A 26 -10.11 7.76 7.94
C GLY A 26 -9.99 6.86 9.17
N ARG A 27 -10.25 5.55 9.06
CA ARG A 27 -9.96 4.62 10.17
C ARG A 27 -8.46 4.50 10.40
N PRO A 28 -8.02 4.42 11.67
CA PRO A 28 -6.63 4.14 11.97
C PRO A 28 -6.30 2.71 11.55
N VAL A 29 -5.22 2.55 10.81
CA VAL A 29 -4.70 1.24 10.42
C VAL A 29 -3.31 1.05 11.00
N GLU A 30 -3.05 -0.13 11.57
CA GLU A 30 -1.76 -0.52 12.10
C GLU A 30 -1.01 -1.37 11.07
N TYR A 31 0.28 -1.09 10.88
CA TYR A 31 1.12 -1.85 9.97
C TYR A 31 1.48 -3.21 10.56
N ILE A 32 1.15 -4.29 9.85
CA ILE A 32 1.38 -5.68 10.30
C ILE A 32 2.55 -6.34 9.58
N GLY A 33 3.00 -5.80 8.45
CA GLY A 33 4.18 -6.27 7.73
C GLY A 33 4.11 -5.99 6.23
N SER A 34 5.13 -6.42 5.51
CA SER A 34 5.19 -6.25 4.06
C SER A 34 5.73 -7.50 3.38
N GLU A 35 5.25 -7.73 2.16
CA GLU A 35 5.69 -8.82 1.31
C GLU A 35 6.09 -8.30 -0.07
N ALA A 36 7.28 -8.67 -0.53
CA ALA A 36 7.77 -8.30 -1.85
C ALA A 36 7.42 -9.38 -2.87
N PHE A 37 6.75 -8.98 -3.94
CA PHE A 37 6.42 -9.82 -5.08
C PHE A 37 6.96 -9.19 -6.37
N GLY A 38 8.15 -9.63 -6.78
CA GLY A 38 8.86 -9.07 -7.94
C GLY A 38 9.31 -7.63 -7.69
N HIS A 39 8.75 -6.68 -8.46
CA HIS A 39 9.03 -5.24 -8.33
C HIS A 39 7.97 -4.50 -7.48
N ARG A 40 7.05 -5.24 -6.86
CA ARG A 40 5.98 -4.68 -6.03
C ARG A 40 6.19 -5.09 -4.59
N ILE A 41 5.95 -4.17 -3.68
CA ILE A 41 5.98 -4.37 -2.25
C ILE A 41 4.56 -4.12 -1.77
N TYR A 42 3.96 -5.14 -1.18
CA TYR A 42 2.63 -5.09 -0.59
C TYR A 42 2.80 -4.83 0.89
N ASP A 43 2.42 -3.64 1.33
CA ASP A 43 2.36 -3.30 2.75
C ASP A 43 0.99 -3.65 3.26
N PHE A 44 0.94 -4.50 4.29
CA PHE A 44 -0.28 -4.94 4.93
C PHE A 44 -0.51 -4.16 6.22
N TYR A 45 -1.78 -3.83 6.42
CA TYR A 45 -2.28 -3.12 7.57
C TYR A 45 -3.53 -3.81 8.11
N ARG A 46 -3.85 -3.55 9.36
CA ARG A 46 -5.04 -4.02 10.04
C ARG A 46 -5.73 -2.84 10.71
N ASP A 47 -7.04 -2.70 10.55
CA ASP A 47 -7.79 -1.67 11.27
C ASP A 47 -8.28 -2.14 12.65
N ASP A 48 -8.93 -1.24 13.38
CA ASP A 48 -9.50 -1.53 14.70
C ASP A 48 -10.67 -2.53 14.66
N THR A 49 -11.33 -2.70 13.50
CA THR A 49 -12.40 -3.69 13.31
C THR A 49 -11.87 -5.07 12.96
N GLY A 50 -10.58 -5.19 12.66
CA GLY A 50 -9.90 -6.44 12.31
C GLY A 50 -9.93 -6.76 10.83
N ASP A 51 -10.34 -5.81 9.99
CA ASP A 51 -10.23 -5.92 8.53
C ASP A 51 -8.79 -5.65 8.10
N TYR A 52 -8.39 -6.34 7.03
CA TYR A 52 -7.06 -6.22 6.47
C TYR A 52 -7.06 -5.29 5.27
N TRP A 53 -6.03 -4.45 5.20
CA TRP A 53 -5.84 -3.48 4.14
C TRP A 53 -4.45 -3.63 3.56
N TYR A 54 -4.30 -3.40 2.27
CA TYR A 54 -2.98 -3.38 1.64
C TYR A 54 -2.75 -2.11 0.82
N GLN A 55 -1.50 -1.68 0.78
CA GLN A 55 -1.01 -0.67 -0.14
C GLN A 55 0.10 -1.28 -1.01
N VAL A 56 0.13 -0.92 -2.28
CA VAL A 56 1.18 -1.37 -3.20
C VAL A 56 2.18 -0.24 -3.44
N ARG A 57 3.45 -0.52 -3.12
CA ARG A 57 4.61 0.27 -3.53
C ARG A 57 5.33 -0.42 -4.68
N ILE A 58 5.71 0.34 -5.70
CA ILE A 58 6.45 -0.14 -6.85
C ILE A 58 7.90 0.31 -6.71
N LEU A 59 8.82 -0.65 -6.71
CA LEU A 59 10.24 -0.40 -6.81
C LEU A 59 10.59 -0.18 -8.28
N LEU A 60 10.88 1.06 -8.64
CA LEU A 60 11.33 1.41 -9.99
C LEU A 60 12.74 0.87 -10.23
N THR A 61 13.08 0.66 -11.50
CA THR A 61 14.45 0.28 -11.92
C THR A 61 15.50 1.34 -11.57
N THR A 62 15.07 2.57 -11.27
CA THR A 62 15.91 3.66 -10.76
C THR A 62 16.26 3.50 -9.27
N GLY A 63 15.64 2.54 -8.57
CA GLY A 63 15.76 2.35 -7.12
C GLY A 63 14.79 3.20 -6.29
N GLU A 64 13.93 3.99 -6.93
CA GLU A 64 12.91 4.78 -6.24
C GLU A 64 11.68 3.93 -5.90
N LEU A 65 11.21 4.02 -4.65
CA LEU A 65 9.89 3.50 -4.29
C LEU A 65 8.83 4.56 -4.60
N VAL A 66 7.89 4.21 -5.47
CA VAL A 66 6.71 5.03 -5.77
C VAL A 66 5.45 4.27 -5.39
N THR A 67 4.34 4.98 -5.17
CA THR A 67 3.04 4.31 -5.01
C THR A 67 2.58 3.73 -6.35
N GLU A 68 1.74 2.69 -6.35
CA GLU A 68 1.16 2.14 -7.59
C GLU A 68 0.45 3.23 -8.42
N ARG A 69 -0.26 4.15 -7.74
CA ARG A 69 -0.89 5.29 -8.39
C ARG A 69 0.12 6.21 -9.09
N ASP A 70 1.23 6.54 -8.44
CA ASP A 70 2.27 7.39 -9.04
C ASP A 70 2.99 6.69 -10.21
N ALA A 71 3.12 5.37 -10.16
CA ALA A 71 3.70 4.58 -11.25
C ALA A 71 2.78 4.53 -12.49
N ILE A 72 1.46 4.35 -12.29
CA ILE A 72 0.49 4.21 -13.38
C ILE A 72 0.10 5.55 -13.98
N PHE A 73 -0.19 6.56 -13.14
CA PHE A 73 -0.65 7.87 -13.60
C PHE A 73 0.48 8.87 -13.85
N GLY A 74 1.73 8.45 -13.61
CA GLY A 74 2.90 9.29 -13.65
C GLY A 74 2.99 10.18 -12.42
N GLN A 75 4.21 10.33 -11.89
CA GLN A 75 4.48 11.30 -10.84
C GLN A 75 3.93 12.67 -11.27
N LYS A 76 3.06 13.27 -10.46
CA LYS A 76 2.96 14.72 -10.42
C LYS A 76 4.37 15.19 -10.08
N LYS A 77 5.16 15.55 -11.10
CA LYS A 77 6.47 16.17 -10.92
C LYS A 77 6.25 17.28 -9.89
N LYS A 78 6.69 17.06 -8.64
CA LYS A 78 6.91 18.18 -7.74
C LYS A 78 7.87 19.05 -8.51
N ARG A 79 7.39 20.17 -9.07
CA ARG A 79 8.24 21.23 -9.60
C ARG A 79 9.15 21.59 -8.44
N SER A 80 10.34 21.00 -8.40
CA SER A 80 11.46 21.51 -7.63
C SER A 80 11.75 22.86 -8.26
N GLY A 81 11.08 23.89 -7.75
CA GLY A 81 11.32 25.27 -8.10
C GLY A 81 12.71 25.64 -7.60
N LYS A 82 13.75 25.25 -8.34
CA LYS A 82 15.05 25.88 -8.25
C LYS A 82 15.05 27.00 -9.28
N ARG A 83 14.49 28.15 -8.89
CA ARG A 83 14.76 29.41 -9.59
C ARG A 83 16.15 29.84 -9.13
N PHE A 84 17.10 29.78 -10.05
CA PHE A 84 18.37 30.51 -9.95
C PHE A 84 18.11 31.99 -10.15
#